data_AF-A0A3M0J8E3-F1
#
_entry.id   AF-A0A3M0J8E3-F1
#
_cell.length_a   1.000
_cell.length_b   1.000
_cell.length_c   1.000
_cell.angle_alpha   90.00
_cell.angle_beta   90.00
_cell.angle_gamma   90.00
#
_symmetry.space_group_name_H-M   'P 1'
#
loop_
_entity.id
_entity.type
_entity.pdbx_description
1 polymer ?
#
loop_
_entity_poly.entity_id
_entity_poly.type
_entity_poly.pdbx_seq_one_letter_code
_entity_poly.pdbx_strand_id
1 'polypeptide(L)'
;MVHQRNYDIVAITETWWDDSHSWSTALDGYKLFRRDRKGRRGGGVALYIRGVLDVIGIETNDDEVESLWVKIKGKANKADILLGVCYRPPNQDEEVDNLFYKQLNNVSGSSALVLVGDFNLPDICWELNTAEKQQSRKFLECVEDNFLSQLVSKPNRGGTMLDLLFTNRDGLVGDVEVGGRLGHSDHEIIESSIIGEIRRNINKISTLDFRRADFGLFKRLIQRVPWETVLGNKESRRDGCASRRKS
;
A
#
# COMPACT_ATOMS: atom_id res chain seq x y z
N MET A 1 11.26 14.75 -1.42
CA MET A 1 11.69 13.70 -0.47
C MET A 1 11.72 12.31 -1.09
N VAL A 2 10.60 11.69 -1.48
CA VAL A 2 10.58 10.31 -2.03
C VAL A 2 11.46 10.16 -3.29
N HIS A 3 11.33 11.07 -4.27
CA HIS A 3 12.19 11.07 -5.46
C HIS A 3 13.67 11.43 -5.17
N GLN A 4 13.96 12.12 -4.07
CA GLN A 4 15.32 12.56 -3.72
C GLN A 4 16.12 11.47 -3.00
N ARG A 5 15.45 10.61 -2.22
CA ARG A 5 16.09 9.53 -1.45
C ARG A 5 16.01 8.14 -2.11
N ASN A 6 15.28 8.02 -3.23
CA ASN A 6 15.26 6.82 -4.07
C ASN A 6 14.85 5.55 -3.28
N TYR A 7 13.74 5.59 -2.53
CA TYR A 7 13.18 4.44 -1.81
C TYR A 7 12.62 3.37 -2.75
N ASP A 8 12.86 2.09 -2.51
CA ASP A 8 12.22 1.03 -3.31
C ASP A 8 10.74 0.84 -2.94
N ILE A 9 10.37 1.13 -1.70
CA ILE A 9 9.04 0.92 -1.13
C ILE A 9 8.71 2.12 -0.25
N VAL A 10 7.48 2.62 -0.34
CA VAL A 10 6.92 3.65 0.55
C VAL A 10 5.59 3.14 1.07
N ALA A 11 5.49 2.98 2.39
CA ALA A 11 4.25 2.67 3.09
C ALA A 11 3.64 3.96 3.64
N ILE A 12 2.33 4.12 3.47
CA ILE A 12 1.59 5.30 3.90
C ILE A 12 0.37 4.83 4.66
N THR A 13 0.19 5.33 5.88
CA THR A 13 -1.02 5.25 6.68
C THR A 13 -1.76 6.59 6.62
N GLU A 14 -3.05 6.59 6.90
CA GLU A 14 -3.88 7.79 6.84
C GLU A 14 -3.82 8.54 5.50
N THR A 15 -3.99 7.81 4.38
CA THR A 15 -3.95 8.44 3.05
C THR A 15 -5.04 9.49 2.85
N TRP A 16 -6.22 9.26 3.44
CA TRP A 16 -7.44 10.07 3.30
C TRP A 16 -7.87 10.20 1.84
N TRP A 17 -7.54 9.21 1.02
CA TRP A 17 -7.84 9.21 -0.40
C TRP A 17 -9.22 8.63 -0.71
N ASP A 18 -9.71 9.01 -1.88
CA ASP A 18 -10.86 8.44 -2.56
C ASP A 18 -10.53 8.32 -4.07
N ASP A 19 -11.52 7.96 -4.89
CA ASP A 19 -11.36 7.76 -6.33
C ASP A 19 -11.39 9.07 -7.14
N SER A 20 -11.41 10.24 -6.49
CA SER A 20 -11.47 11.54 -7.19
C SER A 20 -10.17 11.95 -7.90
N HIS A 21 -9.05 11.30 -7.59
CA HIS A 21 -7.74 11.59 -8.16
C HIS A 21 -7.05 10.31 -8.67
N SER A 22 -6.20 10.46 -9.70
CA SER A 22 -5.40 9.35 -10.24
C SER A 22 -4.11 9.18 -9.41
N TRP A 23 -4.25 8.65 -8.19
CA TRP A 23 -3.13 8.50 -7.25
C TRP A 23 -1.99 7.60 -7.75
N SER A 24 -2.26 6.75 -8.76
CA SER A 24 -1.26 5.90 -9.40
C SER A 24 -0.21 6.67 -10.19
N THR A 25 -0.48 7.90 -10.60
CA THR A 25 0.48 8.76 -11.33
C THR A 25 1.24 9.73 -10.41
N ALA A 26 0.99 9.67 -9.10
CA ALA A 26 1.63 10.56 -8.14
C ALA A 26 3.13 10.28 -7.95
N LEU A 27 3.59 9.05 -8.20
CA LEU A 27 4.99 8.65 -8.12
C LEU A 27 5.42 7.86 -9.36
N ASP A 28 6.05 8.55 -10.29
CA ASP A 28 6.55 7.95 -11.54
C ASP A 28 7.51 6.78 -11.27
N GLY A 29 7.26 5.67 -11.96
CA GLY A 29 8.06 4.45 -11.84
C GLY A 29 7.68 3.56 -10.66
N TYR A 30 6.60 3.85 -9.93
CA TYR A 30 6.07 3.01 -8.86
C TYR A 30 4.74 2.37 -9.26
N LYS A 31 4.50 1.17 -8.73
CA LYS A 31 3.20 0.50 -8.69
C LYS A 31 2.53 0.87 -7.37
N LEU A 32 1.26 1.27 -7.43
CA LEU A 32 0.47 1.59 -6.26
C LEU A 32 -0.44 0.41 -5.89
N PHE A 33 -0.37 -0.03 -4.64
CA PHE A 33 -1.38 -0.84 -3.97
C PHE A 33 -2.03 0.03 -2.89
N ARG A 34 -3.36 0.04 -2.79
CA ARG A 34 -4.05 0.87 -1.81
C ARG A 34 -5.33 0.21 -1.30
N ARG A 35 -5.74 0.62 -0.10
CA ARG A 35 -7.04 0.31 0.51
C ARG A 35 -7.53 1.59 1.14
N ASP A 36 -8.54 2.18 0.52
CA ASP A 36 -9.14 3.41 1.01
C ASP A 36 -10.23 3.10 2.01
N ARG A 37 -10.40 3.98 3.00
CA ARG A 37 -11.50 3.84 3.94
C ARG A 37 -12.82 4.21 3.26
N LYS A 38 -13.84 3.36 3.43
CA LYS A 38 -15.20 3.62 2.94
C LYS A 38 -16.02 4.44 3.95
N GLY A 39 -16.88 5.33 3.44
CA GLY A 39 -17.98 5.95 4.20
C GLY A 39 -17.62 7.04 5.22
N ARG A 40 -16.34 7.31 5.52
CA ARG A 40 -15.92 8.42 6.38
C ARG A 40 -14.55 8.95 5.98
N ARG A 41 -14.28 10.22 6.31
CA ARG A 41 -12.96 10.84 6.14
C ARG A 41 -11.98 10.29 7.19
N GLY A 42 -10.70 10.29 6.84
CA GLY A 42 -9.61 9.82 7.71
C GLY A 42 -9.33 8.34 7.50
N GLY A 43 -8.08 7.89 7.66
CA GLY A 43 -7.67 6.50 7.44
C GLY A 43 -7.28 6.18 6.00
N GLY A 44 -7.28 4.88 5.67
CA GLY A 44 -6.75 4.33 4.43
C GLY A 44 -5.25 4.07 4.50
N VAL A 45 -4.80 3.09 3.73
CA VAL A 45 -3.38 2.68 3.62
C VAL A 45 -2.96 2.55 2.16
N ALA A 46 -1.67 2.77 1.90
CA ALA A 46 -1.08 2.59 0.58
C ALA A 46 0.37 2.09 0.64
N LEU A 47 0.74 1.35 -0.41
CA LEU A 47 2.11 0.94 -0.72
C LEU A 47 2.45 1.42 -2.13
N TYR A 48 3.43 2.31 -2.24
CA TYR A 48 4.12 2.57 -3.50
C TYR A 48 5.37 1.70 -3.58
N ILE A 49 5.45 0.89 -4.63
CA ILE A 49 6.54 -0.06 -4.80
C ILE A 49 7.19 0.16 -6.16
N ARG A 50 8.51 0.35 -6.20
CA ARG A 50 9.24 0.61 -7.44
C ARG A 50 8.94 -0.49 -8.46
N GLY A 51 8.59 -0.09 -9.68
CA GLY A 51 8.08 -0.98 -10.73
C GLY A 51 9.06 -2.07 -11.17
N VAL A 52 10.35 -1.89 -10.87
CA VAL A 52 11.40 -2.91 -11.09
C VAL A 52 11.26 -4.10 -10.16
N LEU A 53 10.51 -4.01 -9.05
CA LEU A 53 10.28 -5.15 -8.16
C LEU A 53 9.16 -6.04 -8.70
N ASP A 54 9.38 -7.35 -8.61
CA ASP A 54 8.36 -8.35 -8.92
C ASP A 54 7.49 -8.58 -7.68
N VAL A 55 6.24 -8.11 -7.72
CA VAL A 55 5.35 -8.04 -6.56
C VAL A 55 3.94 -8.48 -6.94
N ILE A 56 3.32 -9.25 -6.06
CA ILE A 56 1.93 -9.70 -6.18
C ILE A 56 1.13 -9.19 -4.98
N GLY A 57 0.00 -8.51 -5.23
CA GLY A 57 -0.93 -8.14 -4.18
C GLY A 57 -1.68 -9.36 -3.65
N ILE A 58 -1.94 -9.39 -2.35
CA ILE A 58 -2.73 -10.43 -1.70
C ILE A 58 -4.10 -9.83 -1.38
N GLU A 59 -5.14 -10.39 -2.00
CA GLU A 59 -6.52 -10.05 -1.67
C GLU A 59 -6.89 -10.63 -0.31
N THR A 60 -7.61 -9.85 0.47
CA THR A 60 -8.16 -10.30 1.76
C THR A 60 -9.65 -9.98 1.77
N ASN A 61 -10.43 -10.88 2.35
CA ASN A 61 -11.89 -10.83 2.28
C ASN A 61 -12.55 -9.79 3.21
N ASP A 62 -11.74 -9.02 3.93
CA ASP A 62 -12.19 -8.08 4.95
C ASP A 62 -11.92 -6.63 4.52
N ASP A 63 -13.01 -5.87 4.39
CA ASP A 63 -13.00 -4.46 4.01
C ASP A 63 -12.92 -3.50 5.21
N GLU A 64 -13.10 -4.01 6.44
CA GLU A 64 -13.09 -3.22 7.68
C GLU A 64 -11.66 -3.00 8.18
N VAL A 65 -10.81 -4.02 8.03
CA VAL A 65 -9.40 -3.92 8.38
C VAL A 65 -8.65 -3.08 7.36
N GLU A 66 -8.11 -1.96 7.82
CA GLU A 66 -7.30 -1.03 7.03
C GLU A 66 -5.85 -1.53 6.92
N SER A 67 -5.68 -2.69 6.29
CA SER A 67 -4.37 -3.29 6.01
C SER A 67 -4.23 -3.68 4.53
N LEU A 68 -2.99 -3.78 4.08
CA LEU A 68 -2.63 -4.24 2.73
C LEU A 68 -1.46 -5.19 2.81
N TRP A 69 -1.50 -6.21 1.96
CA TRP A 69 -0.50 -7.26 1.92
C TRP A 69 0.01 -7.46 0.50
N VAL A 70 1.32 -7.52 0.36
CA VAL A 70 1.96 -7.83 -0.91
C VAL A 70 3.06 -8.86 -0.70
N LYS A 71 3.30 -9.68 -1.71
CA LYS A 71 4.41 -10.64 -1.75
C LYS A 71 5.46 -10.17 -2.74
N ILE A 72 6.62 -9.79 -2.23
CA ILE A 72 7.80 -9.44 -3.02
C ILE A 72 8.52 -10.74 -3.37
N LYS A 73 8.67 -11.00 -4.67
CA LYS A 73 9.25 -12.26 -5.15
C LYS A 73 10.74 -12.33 -4.91
N GLY A 74 11.20 -13.45 -4.35
CA GLY A 74 12.60 -13.80 -4.29
C GLY A 74 13.16 -14.13 -5.68
N LYS A 75 14.48 -14.07 -5.83
CA LYS A 75 15.17 -14.71 -6.96
C LYS A 75 14.92 -16.22 -6.96
N ALA A 76 15.31 -16.91 -8.03
CA ALA A 76 15.22 -18.36 -8.11
C ALA A 76 15.80 -19.03 -6.86
N ASN A 77 15.04 -19.94 -6.26
CA ASN A 77 15.37 -20.66 -5.01
C ASN A 77 15.55 -19.78 -3.77
N LYS A 78 15.12 -18.51 -3.80
CA LYS A 78 15.10 -17.62 -2.64
C LYS A 78 13.66 -17.43 -2.18
N ALA A 79 13.49 -17.30 -0.86
CA ALA A 79 12.19 -17.11 -0.27
C ALA A 79 11.59 -15.76 -0.68
N ASP A 80 10.27 -15.74 -0.88
CA ASP A 80 9.51 -14.50 -1.02
C ASP A 80 9.48 -13.77 0.32
N ILE A 81 9.31 -12.44 0.25
CA ILE A 81 9.09 -11.58 1.42
C ILE A 81 7.64 -11.11 1.40
N LEU A 82 6.93 -11.34 2.49
CA LEU A 82 5.62 -10.77 2.75
C LEU A 82 5.81 -9.39 3.37
N LEU A 83 5.18 -8.39 2.76
CA LEU A 83 5.14 -7.03 3.28
C LEU A 83 3.69 -6.65 3.59
N GLY A 84 3.45 -6.23 4.83
CA GLY A 84 2.18 -5.68 5.28
C GLY A 84 2.30 -4.20 5.63
N VAL A 85 1.27 -3.41 5.31
CA VAL A 85 1.01 -2.11 5.94
C VAL A 85 -0.34 -2.16 6.67
N CYS A 86 -0.42 -1.61 7.87
CA CYS A 86 -1.65 -1.54 8.65
C CYS A 86 -1.87 -0.13 9.21
N TYR A 87 -3.13 0.29 9.29
CA TYR A 87 -3.54 1.42 10.09
C TYR A 87 -4.65 0.97 11.03
N ARG A 88 -4.39 1.02 12.34
CA ARG A 88 -5.40 0.81 13.38
C ARG A 88 -5.80 2.17 13.95
N PRO A 89 -7.07 2.60 13.81
CA PRO A 89 -7.58 3.81 14.44
C PRO A 89 -7.52 3.74 15.97
N PRO A 90 -7.39 4.88 16.68
CA PRO A 90 -7.23 4.91 18.13
C PRO A 90 -8.42 4.32 18.91
N ASN A 91 -9.63 4.42 18.35
CA ASN A 91 -10.87 3.91 18.94
C ASN A 91 -11.43 2.73 18.14
N GLN A 92 -10.57 1.85 17.63
CA GLN A 92 -11.00 0.67 16.87
C GLN A 92 -11.71 -0.34 17.77
N ASP A 93 -12.80 -0.91 17.24
CA ASP A 93 -13.54 -1.98 17.89
C ASP A 93 -12.69 -3.27 17.94
N GLU A 94 -12.77 -3.99 19.06
CA GLU A 94 -11.99 -5.21 19.27
C GLU A 94 -12.29 -6.31 18.24
N GLU A 95 -13.48 -6.34 17.67
CA GLU A 95 -13.84 -7.26 16.60
C GLU A 95 -12.98 -7.05 15.34
N VAL A 96 -12.69 -5.79 15.00
CA VAL A 96 -11.82 -5.44 13.87
C VAL A 96 -10.36 -5.79 14.16
N ASP A 97 -9.90 -5.63 15.41
CA ASP A 97 -8.58 -6.13 15.85
C ASP A 97 -8.47 -7.65 15.65
N ASN A 98 -9.50 -8.41 16.03
CA ASN A 98 -9.53 -9.86 15.83
C ASN A 98 -9.56 -10.28 14.35
N LEU A 99 -10.19 -9.48 13.48
CA LEU A 99 -10.16 -9.69 12.04
C LEU A 99 -8.75 -9.48 11.49
N PHE A 100 -8.04 -8.44 11.95
CA PHE A 100 -6.63 -8.24 11.62
C PHE A 100 -5.75 -9.42 12.07
N TYR A 101 -5.93 -9.95 13.28
CA TYR A 101 -5.15 -11.11 13.75
C TYR A 101 -5.38 -12.36 12.90
N LYS A 102 -6.64 -12.64 12.54
CA LYS A 102 -6.97 -13.73 11.60
C LYS A 102 -6.34 -13.50 10.24
N GLN A 103 -6.39 -12.28 9.73
CA GLN A 103 -5.79 -11.91 8.45
C GLN A 103 -4.28 -12.14 8.49
N LEU A 104 -3.58 -11.63 9.51
CA LEU A 104 -2.14 -11.80 9.72
C LEU A 104 -1.77 -13.29 9.72
N ASN A 105 -2.44 -14.11 10.52
CA ASN A 105 -2.19 -15.55 10.59
C ASN A 105 -2.40 -16.26 9.25
N ASN A 106 -3.42 -15.85 8.49
CA ASN A 106 -3.72 -16.45 7.18
C ASN A 106 -2.68 -16.09 6.11
N VAL A 107 -2.14 -14.87 6.14
CA VAL A 107 -1.19 -14.40 5.12
C VAL A 107 0.26 -14.73 5.46
N SER A 108 0.62 -14.74 6.75
CA SER A 108 2.00 -14.93 7.21
C SER A 108 2.52 -16.32 6.84
N GLY A 109 1.81 -17.37 7.22
CA GLY A 109 2.23 -18.76 7.02
C GLY A 109 3.68 -18.96 7.45
N SER A 110 4.53 -19.51 6.58
CA SER A 110 5.98 -19.65 6.80
C SER A 110 6.82 -18.57 6.07
N SER A 111 6.20 -17.45 5.70
CA SER A 111 6.86 -16.39 4.92
C SER A 111 7.80 -15.57 5.80
N ALA A 112 8.86 -15.02 5.19
CA ALA A 112 9.63 -13.94 5.81
C ALA A 112 8.75 -12.67 5.80
N LEU A 113 8.48 -12.08 6.96
CA LEU A 113 7.49 -11.02 7.11
C LEU A 113 8.15 -9.71 7.57
N VAL A 114 7.73 -8.61 6.93
CA VAL A 114 7.88 -7.24 7.41
C VAL A 114 6.49 -6.62 7.50
N LEU A 115 6.11 -6.10 8.68
CA LEU A 115 4.84 -5.43 8.90
C LEU A 115 5.12 -4.04 9.45
N VAL A 116 4.57 -3.00 8.82
CA VAL A 116 4.73 -1.61 9.25
C VAL A 116 3.38 -0.93 9.38
N GLY A 117 3.24 0.07 10.24
CA GLY A 117 1.97 0.78 10.34
C GLY A 117 1.84 1.63 11.58
N ASP A 118 0.78 2.43 11.62
CA ASP A 118 0.35 3.15 12.81
C ASP A 118 -0.72 2.31 13.52
N PHE A 119 -0.39 1.85 14.72
CA PHE A 119 -1.25 0.96 15.49
C PHE A 119 -2.10 1.72 16.53
N ASN A 120 -1.79 2.99 16.84
CA ASN A 120 -2.46 3.77 17.88
C ASN A 120 -2.66 3.01 19.22
N LEU A 121 -1.63 2.31 19.70
CA LEU A 121 -1.62 1.60 20.99
C LEU A 121 -0.61 2.23 21.96
N PRO A 122 -0.88 3.45 22.47
CA PRO A 122 0.07 4.23 23.27
C PRO A 122 0.38 3.64 24.65
N ASP A 123 -0.47 2.74 25.15
CA ASP A 123 -0.35 2.15 26.49
C ASP A 123 0.53 0.90 26.55
N ILE A 124 1.17 0.53 25.44
CA ILE A 124 2.15 -0.56 25.39
C ILE A 124 3.50 -0.04 25.87
N CYS A 125 4.05 -0.70 26.89
CA CYS A 125 5.46 -0.59 27.27
C CYS A 125 6.24 -1.74 26.62
N TRP A 126 7.02 -1.41 25.59
CA TRP A 126 7.78 -2.39 24.80
C TRP A 126 8.99 -2.95 25.56
N GLU A 127 9.59 -2.17 26.46
CA GLU A 127 10.73 -2.60 27.28
C GLU A 127 10.35 -3.72 28.26
N LEU A 128 9.13 -3.65 28.80
CA LEU A 128 8.60 -4.63 29.74
C LEU A 128 7.69 -5.65 29.08
N ASN A 129 7.34 -5.44 27.81
CA ASN A 129 6.36 -6.23 27.07
C ASN A 129 5.02 -6.34 27.81
N THR A 130 4.48 -5.20 28.23
CA THR A 130 3.21 -5.11 28.99
C THR A 130 2.30 -4.02 28.44
N ALA A 131 1.00 -4.12 28.71
CA ALA A 131 0.04 -3.07 28.36
C ALA A 131 -1.10 -2.92 29.37
N GLU A 132 -1.61 -1.70 29.53
CA GLU A 132 -2.66 -1.36 30.50
C GLU A 132 -4.05 -1.81 30.03
N LYS A 133 -4.34 -1.68 28.73
CA LYS A 133 -5.65 -2.02 28.15
C LYS A 133 -5.68 -3.47 27.67
N GLN A 134 -6.87 -4.07 27.73
CA GLN A 134 -7.09 -5.44 27.28
C GLN A 134 -6.81 -5.62 25.78
N GLN A 135 -7.23 -4.68 24.93
CA GLN A 135 -6.97 -4.73 23.49
C GLN A 135 -5.46 -4.73 23.19
N SER A 136 -4.70 -3.86 23.87
CA SER A 136 -3.25 -3.76 23.75
C SER A 136 -2.54 -5.03 24.22
N ARG A 137 -3.03 -5.69 25.27
CA ARG A 137 -2.52 -7.02 25.70
C ARG A 137 -2.78 -8.10 24.65
N LYS A 138 -3.97 -8.15 24.06
CA LYS A 138 -4.27 -9.09 22.97
C LYS A 138 -3.41 -8.83 21.73
N PHE A 139 -3.08 -7.57 21.47
CA PHE A 139 -2.14 -7.22 20.41
C PHE A 139 -0.74 -7.79 20.69
N LEU A 140 -0.24 -7.65 21.93
CA LEU A 140 1.04 -8.27 22.33
C LEU A 140 1.02 -9.80 22.22
N GLU A 141 -0.06 -10.46 22.65
CA GLU A 141 -0.25 -11.91 22.45
C GLU A 141 -0.17 -12.27 20.95
N CYS A 142 -0.81 -11.50 20.08
CA CYS A 142 -0.74 -11.73 18.64
C CYS A 142 0.68 -11.53 18.05
N VAL A 143 1.41 -10.53 18.55
CA VAL A 143 2.83 -10.28 18.19
C VAL A 143 3.68 -11.48 18.58
N GLU A 144 3.51 -12.00 19.80
CA GLU A 144 4.23 -13.18 20.30
C GLU A 144 3.88 -14.45 19.50
N ASP A 145 2.60 -14.73 19.27
CA ASP A 145 2.11 -15.89 18.53
C ASP A 145 2.65 -15.95 17.10
N ASN A 146 2.92 -14.78 16.50
CA ASN A 146 3.49 -14.65 15.15
C ASN A 146 5.02 -14.49 15.14
N PHE A 147 5.68 -14.62 16.29
CA PHE A 147 7.12 -14.45 16.47
C PHE A 147 7.62 -13.09 15.93
N LEU A 148 6.82 -12.04 16.09
CA LEU A 148 7.12 -10.70 15.62
C LEU A 148 8.01 -9.96 16.62
N SER A 149 9.13 -9.42 16.13
CA SER A 149 10.01 -8.52 16.87
C SER A 149 9.76 -7.09 16.42
N GLN A 150 9.43 -6.20 17.36
CA GLN A 150 9.29 -4.77 17.12
C GLN A 150 10.66 -4.09 17.05
N LEU A 151 10.92 -3.33 15.99
CA LEU A 151 12.25 -2.79 15.69
C LEU A 151 12.38 -1.28 15.89
N VAL A 152 11.28 -0.55 16.06
CA VAL A 152 11.35 0.89 16.37
C VAL A 152 11.74 1.06 17.83
N SER A 153 12.71 1.94 18.09
CA SER A 153 13.28 2.17 19.42
C SER A 153 13.09 3.60 19.94
N LYS A 154 12.44 4.46 19.15
CA LYS A 154 12.24 5.88 19.48
C LYS A 154 10.78 6.27 19.23
N PRO A 155 10.23 7.18 20.05
CA PRO A 155 8.95 7.80 19.75
C PRO A 155 8.91 8.42 18.35
N ASN A 156 7.74 8.35 17.70
CA ASN A 156 7.50 8.87 16.35
C ASN A 156 6.31 9.84 16.29
N ARG A 157 5.59 10.05 17.39
CA ARG A 157 4.54 11.07 17.48
C ARG A 157 4.43 11.62 18.89
N GLY A 158 4.79 12.89 19.07
CA GLY A 158 4.54 13.61 20.32
C GLY A 158 5.13 12.96 21.58
N GLY A 159 6.24 12.22 21.46
CA GLY A 159 6.86 11.49 22.58
C GLY A 159 6.33 10.07 22.80
N THR A 160 5.38 9.62 21.99
CA THR A 160 4.86 8.24 21.98
C THR A 160 5.28 7.48 20.72
N MET A 161 5.46 6.17 20.85
CA MET A 161 5.72 5.26 19.73
C MET A 161 4.40 4.61 19.29
N LEU A 162 3.83 5.09 18.19
CA LEU A 162 2.57 4.60 17.62
C LEU A 162 2.79 3.89 16.29
N ASP A 163 3.72 4.41 15.49
CA ASP A 163 4.19 3.73 14.29
C ASP A 163 5.17 2.62 14.67
N LEU A 164 4.90 1.41 14.20
CA LEU A 164 5.65 0.21 14.54
C LEU A 164 6.18 -0.47 13.26
N LEU A 165 7.28 -1.20 13.40
CA LEU A 165 7.93 -1.95 12.33
C LEU A 165 8.37 -3.31 12.88
N PHE A 166 7.64 -4.33 12.47
CA PHE A 166 7.85 -5.70 12.91
C PHE A 166 8.53 -6.56 11.86
N THR A 167 9.27 -7.56 12.32
CA THR A 167 9.71 -8.70 11.50
C THR A 167 9.66 -10.01 12.26
N ASN A 168 9.46 -11.13 11.56
CA ASN A 168 9.55 -12.47 12.14
C ASN A 168 10.89 -13.18 11.83
N ARG A 169 11.86 -12.47 11.23
CA ARG A 169 13.13 -13.06 10.82
C ARG A 169 14.29 -12.12 11.10
N ASP A 170 15.20 -12.59 11.93
CA ASP A 170 16.45 -11.88 12.22
C ASP A 170 17.25 -11.59 10.95
N GLY A 171 17.75 -10.36 10.85
CA GLY A 171 18.53 -9.89 9.70
C GLY A 171 17.71 -9.62 8.42
N LEU A 172 16.38 -9.79 8.43
CA LEU A 172 15.53 -9.39 7.31
C LEU A 172 15.41 -7.86 7.19
N VAL A 173 15.46 -7.16 8.31
CA VAL A 173 15.42 -5.70 8.38
C VAL A 173 16.75 -5.20 8.91
N GLY A 174 17.36 -4.23 8.23
CA GLY A 174 18.58 -3.57 8.67
C GLY A 174 18.29 -2.45 9.68
N ASP A 175 19.19 -1.47 9.77
CA ASP A 175 19.04 -0.37 10.70
C ASP A 175 17.72 0.38 10.49
N VAL A 176 17.08 0.73 11.62
CA VAL A 176 15.81 1.44 11.68
C VAL A 176 16.04 2.83 12.25
N GLU A 177 15.71 3.85 11.47
CA GLU A 177 15.82 5.25 11.87
C GLU A 177 14.43 5.89 11.93
N VAL A 178 14.16 6.59 13.03
CA VAL A 178 13.05 7.53 13.11
C VAL A 178 13.60 8.90 12.70
N GLY A 179 13.13 9.37 11.55
CA GLY A 179 13.58 10.59 10.90
C GLY A 179 12.76 11.82 11.30
N GLY A 180 12.62 12.76 10.37
CA GLY A 180 11.79 13.95 10.56
C GLY A 180 10.34 13.72 10.12
N ARG A 181 9.53 14.77 10.28
CA ARG A 181 8.14 14.80 9.80
C ARG A 181 8.10 15.05 8.29
N LEU A 182 7.14 14.41 7.63
CA LEU A 182 6.82 14.71 6.23
C LEU A 182 5.79 15.84 6.15
N GLY A 183 6.23 17.03 5.71
CA GLY A 183 5.35 18.18 5.52
C GLY A 183 4.70 18.65 6.83
N HIS A 184 3.38 18.59 6.90
CA HIS A 184 2.59 18.97 8.08
C HIS A 184 2.13 17.78 8.93
N SER A 185 2.58 16.56 8.62
CA SER A 185 2.30 15.40 9.47
C SER A 185 2.87 15.62 10.88
N ASP A 186 2.12 15.21 11.90
CA ASP A 186 2.56 15.14 13.29
C ASP A 186 3.35 13.85 13.60
N HIS A 187 3.37 12.90 12.66
CA HIS A 187 4.16 11.67 12.71
C HIS A 187 5.52 11.83 12.03
N GLU A 188 6.52 11.17 12.60
CA GLU A 188 7.88 11.07 12.08
C GLU A 188 8.04 9.84 11.18
N ILE A 189 8.83 9.97 10.12
CA ILE A 189 9.03 8.89 9.15
C ILE A 189 9.90 7.81 9.78
N ILE A 190 9.50 6.54 9.61
CA ILE A 190 10.37 5.39 9.88
C ILE A 190 11.07 4.99 8.58
N GLU A 191 12.39 4.96 8.60
CA GLU A 191 13.23 4.53 7.49
C GLU A 191 14.00 3.27 7.87
N SER A 192 14.00 2.28 6.98
CA SER A 192 14.78 1.05 7.16
C SER A 192 15.13 0.42 5.82
N SER A 193 16.00 -0.59 5.86
CA SER A 193 16.31 -1.44 4.71
C SER A 193 15.71 -2.83 4.90
N ILE A 194 15.14 -3.40 3.84
CA ILE A 194 14.73 -4.80 3.78
C ILE A 194 15.81 -5.57 3.03
N ILE A 195 16.45 -6.50 3.71
CA ILE A 195 17.60 -7.27 3.23
C ILE A 195 17.09 -8.57 2.62
N GLY A 196 17.19 -8.70 1.30
CA GLY A 196 16.77 -9.92 0.62
C GLY A 196 17.23 -10.01 -0.82
N GLU A 197 17.39 -11.24 -1.29
CA GLU A 197 17.67 -11.52 -2.70
C GLU A 197 16.38 -11.50 -3.53
N ILE A 198 15.89 -10.29 -3.82
CA ILE A 198 14.62 -10.07 -4.51
C ILE A 198 14.77 -10.11 -6.04
N ARG A 199 13.74 -10.64 -6.70
CA ARG A 199 13.62 -10.64 -8.16
C ARG A 199 13.28 -9.25 -8.65
N ARG A 200 14.03 -8.80 -9.64
CA ARG A 200 13.81 -7.53 -10.31
C ARG A 200 13.39 -7.76 -11.76
N ASN A 201 12.24 -7.21 -12.14
CA ASN A 201 11.81 -7.11 -13.51
C ASN A 201 12.54 -5.93 -14.16
N ILE A 202 13.67 -6.23 -14.82
CA ILE A 202 14.31 -5.27 -15.72
C ILE A 202 13.48 -5.25 -17.01
N ASN A 203 12.26 -4.74 -16.93
CA ASN A 203 11.61 -4.26 -18.14
C ASN A 203 12.40 -3.02 -18.54
N LYS A 204 13.08 -3.08 -19.68
CA LYS A 204 13.48 -1.86 -20.40
C LYS A 204 12.19 -1.10 -20.66
N ILE A 205 11.79 -0.23 -19.74
CA ILE A 205 10.83 0.82 -20.07
C ILE A 205 11.62 1.70 -21.02
N SER A 206 11.51 1.43 -22.32
CA SER A 206 11.83 2.44 -23.31
C SER A 206 10.83 3.55 -23.02
N THR A 207 11.24 4.56 -22.28
CA THR A 207 10.55 5.84 -22.30
C THR A 207 10.49 6.22 -23.77
N LEU A 208 9.27 6.26 -24.33
CA LEU A 208 9.09 6.73 -25.69
C LEU A 208 9.60 8.16 -25.72
N ASP A 209 10.68 8.39 -26.45
CA ASP A 209 11.22 9.73 -26.62
C ASP A 209 10.28 10.49 -27.56
N PHE A 210 9.27 11.15 -26.98
CA PHE A 210 8.32 11.97 -27.72
C PHE A 210 9.00 13.12 -28.49
N ARG A 211 10.25 13.49 -28.18
CA ARG A 211 11.00 14.48 -28.98
C ARG A 211 11.46 13.90 -30.32
N ARG A 212 11.64 12.59 -30.40
CA ARG A 212 12.04 11.86 -31.63
C ARG A 212 10.88 11.14 -32.31
N ALA A 213 9.67 11.23 -31.76
CA ALA A 213 8.48 10.63 -32.36
C ALA A 213 8.06 11.36 -33.64
N ASP A 214 7.84 10.63 -34.73
CA ASP A 214 7.28 11.19 -35.98
C ASP A 214 5.75 11.29 -35.87
N PHE A 215 5.28 12.40 -35.31
CA PHE A 215 3.86 12.70 -35.22
C PHE A 215 3.18 12.86 -36.59
N GLY A 216 3.94 13.19 -37.64
CA GLY A 216 3.42 13.27 -39.01
C GLY A 216 3.04 11.90 -39.55
N LEU A 217 3.91 10.90 -39.36
CA LEU A 217 3.62 9.51 -39.69
C LEU A 217 2.47 8.96 -38.87
N PHE A 218 2.46 9.21 -37.56
CA PHE A 218 1.38 8.77 -36.67
C PHE A 218 0.01 9.31 -37.13
N LYS A 219 -0.07 10.61 -37.45
CA LYS A 219 -1.29 11.25 -37.96
C LYS A 219 -1.76 10.63 -39.29
N ARG A 220 -0.83 10.37 -40.22
CA ARG A 220 -1.16 9.70 -41.50
C ARG A 220 -1.70 8.29 -41.30
N LEU A 221 -1.17 7.54 -40.34
CA LEU A 221 -1.64 6.19 -40.03
C LEU A 221 -3.05 6.20 -39.41
N ILE A 222 -3.28 7.08 -38.44
CA ILE A 222 -4.59 7.24 -37.78
C ILE A 222 -5.68 7.70 -38.76
N GLN A 223 -5.34 8.57 -39.72
CA GLN A 223 -6.29 9.03 -40.75
C GLN A 223 -6.72 7.93 -41.72
N ARG A 224 -5.94 6.86 -41.88
CA ARG A 224 -6.26 5.74 -42.77
C ARG A 224 -7.16 4.69 -42.10
N VAL A 225 -7.42 4.83 -40.80
CA VAL A 225 -8.32 3.93 -40.08
C VAL A 225 -9.76 4.31 -40.43
N PRO A 226 -10.58 3.37 -40.95
CA PRO A 226 -11.98 3.63 -41.25
C PRO A 226 -12.80 3.61 -39.95
N TRP A 227 -12.76 4.72 -39.21
CA TRP A 227 -13.33 4.84 -37.87
C TRP A 227 -14.83 4.52 -37.82
N GLU A 228 -15.58 4.83 -38.87
CA GLU A 228 -17.00 4.49 -39.00
C GLU A 228 -17.25 2.97 -38.96
N THR A 229 -16.37 2.17 -39.57
CA THR A 229 -16.46 0.71 -39.51
C THR A 229 -16.00 0.17 -38.16
N VAL A 230 -15.02 0.82 -37.53
CA VAL A 230 -14.48 0.43 -36.22
C VAL A 230 -15.45 0.77 -35.08
N LEU A 231 -16.22 1.86 -35.21
CA LEU A 231 -17.10 2.40 -34.16
C LEU A 231 -18.59 2.14 -34.42
N GLY A 232 -18.96 1.66 -35.62
CA GLY A 232 -20.33 1.51 -36.12
C GLY A 232 -21.19 0.41 -35.48
N ASN A 233 -21.05 0.15 -34.17
CA ASN A 233 -22.00 -0.71 -33.44
C ASN A 233 -22.36 -0.21 -32.04
N LYS A 234 -22.20 1.09 -31.77
CA LYS A 234 -22.75 1.72 -30.56
C LYS A 234 -23.29 3.11 -30.85
N GLU A 235 -24.46 3.18 -31.47
CA GLU A 235 -25.35 4.32 -31.25
C GLU A 235 -26.63 3.90 -30.54
N SER A 236 -26.88 4.67 -29.49
CA SER A 236 -27.94 4.67 -28.50
C SER A 236 -29.36 4.62 -29.10
N ARG A 237 -30.21 3.77 -28.52
CA ARG A 237 -31.67 3.95 -28.55
C ARG A 237 -32.01 5.32 -27.96
N ARG A 238 -32.51 6.24 -28.79
CA ARG A 238 -33.29 7.40 -28.33
C ARG A 238 -34.76 7.01 -28.44
N ASP A 239 -35.42 6.88 -27.29
CA ASP A 239 -36.87 6.71 -27.23
C ASP A 239 -37.55 7.96 -27.79
N GLY A 240 -38.31 7.78 -28.87
CA GLY A 240 -39.11 8.82 -29.48
C GLY A 240 -40.42 9.00 -28.72
N CYS A 241 -40.61 10.16 -28.08
CA CYS A 241 -41.94 10.64 -27.74
C CYS A 241 -42.38 11.64 -28.83
N ALA A 242 -43.08 11.12 -29.83
CA ALA A 242 -43.67 11.93 -30.90
C ALA A 242 -45.02 12.52 -30.44
N SER A 243 -45.09 13.85 -30.47
CA SER A 243 -46.31 14.64 -30.34
C SER A 243 -47.35 14.26 -31.40
N ARG A 244 -48.57 13.89 -30.97
CA ARG A 244 -49.76 13.84 -31.82
C ARG A 244 -50.34 15.25 -32.01
N ARG A 245 -50.51 15.69 -33.27
CA ARG A 245 -51.50 16.70 -33.69
C ARG A 245 -51.95 16.45 -35.13
N LYS A 246 -53.22 16.82 -35.37
CA LYS A 246 -54.08 16.76 -36.58
C LYS A 246 -54.84 15.42 -36.69
N SER A 247 -56.15 15.38 -36.81
CA SER A 247 -57.18 16.37 -37.23
C SER A 247 -58.27 16.59 -36.19
#